data_AF-A0A9X2DQ31-F1
#
_entry.id   AF-A0A9X2DQ31-F1
#
_cell.length_a   1.000
_cell.length_b   1.000
_cell.length_c   1.000
_cell.angle_alpha   90.00
_cell.angle_beta   90.00
_cell.angle_gamma   90.00
#
_symmetry.space_group_name_H-M   'P 1'
#
loop_
_entity.id
_entity.type
_entity.pdbx_description
1 polymer ?
#
loop_
_entity_poly.entity_id
_entity_poly.type
_entity_poly.pdbx_seq_one_letter_code
_entity_poly.pdbx_strand_id
1 'polypeptide(L)'
;MYSLLVFVHVASALFLGSFLSLPFVVHTVTRRTGKERKAALQTIISFTRAGHYALLSLFVTGGWLVVHYSAHPSMLWVGLSVSLLILAAGLIGMMTKQLKQISTEDRPHLAKIKAYSWLTALMIIASLFIMTNRQLFS
;
A
#
# COMPACT_ATOMS: atom_id res chain seq x y z
N MET A 1 -9.63 -22.34 11.55
CA MET A 1 -8.73 -21.87 10.46
C MET A 1 -9.27 -20.62 9.77
N TYR A 2 -10.54 -20.61 9.33
CA TYR A 2 -11.18 -19.43 8.71
C TYR A 2 -11.02 -18.14 9.51
N SER A 3 -11.36 -18.13 10.81
CA SER A 3 -11.28 -16.93 11.66
C SER A 3 -9.86 -16.36 11.78
N LEU A 4 -8.84 -17.21 11.86
CA LEU A 4 -7.44 -16.77 11.94
C LEU A 4 -7.02 -16.12 10.61
N LEU A 5 -7.44 -16.71 9.50
CA LEU A 5 -7.13 -16.20 8.17
C LEU A 5 -7.80 -14.85 7.91
N VAL A 6 -9.08 -14.70 8.28
CA VAL A 6 -9.80 -13.41 8.24
C VAL A 6 -9.11 -12.39 9.15
N PHE A 7 -8.70 -12.79 10.35
CA PHE A 7 -7.97 -11.90 11.27
C PHE A 7 -6.67 -11.37 10.64
N VAL A 8 -5.84 -12.25 10.06
CA VAL A 8 -4.59 -11.84 9.39
C VAL A 8 -4.89 -10.96 8.17
N HIS A 9 -5.93 -11.28 7.41
CA HIS A 9 -6.35 -10.48 6.26
C HIS A 9 -6.73 -9.05 6.68
N VAL A 10 -7.59 -8.92 7.70
CA VAL A 10 -8.04 -7.62 8.22
C VAL A 10 -6.89 -6.86 8.88
N ALA A 11 -6.04 -7.53 9.66
CA ALA A 11 -4.86 -6.90 10.27
C ALA A 11 -3.90 -6.35 9.19
N SER A 12 -3.69 -7.10 8.12
CA SER A 12 -2.88 -6.68 6.97
C SER A 12 -3.51 -5.48 6.25
N ALA A 13 -4.83 -5.51 6.05
CA ALA A 13 -5.59 -4.40 5.46
C ALA A 13 -5.52 -3.13 6.32
N LEU A 14 -5.64 -3.27 7.65
CA LEU A 14 -5.52 -2.17 8.61
C LEU A 14 -4.12 -1.56 8.58
N PHE A 15 -3.08 -2.41 8.58
CA PHE A 15 -1.71 -1.94 8.45
C PHE A 15 -1.52 -1.21 7.12
N LEU A 16 -2.03 -1.75 6.01
CA LEU A 16 -1.96 -1.07 4.72
C LEU A 16 -2.76 0.24 4.73
N GLY A 17 -3.88 0.31 5.45
CA GLY A 17 -4.67 1.52 5.65
C GLY A 17 -3.88 2.67 6.30
N SER A 18 -2.86 2.38 7.10
CA SER A 18 -1.97 3.43 7.63
C SER A 18 -1.25 4.22 6.53
N PHE A 19 -1.10 3.65 5.32
CA PHE A 19 -0.48 4.31 4.17
C PHE A 19 -1.36 5.44 3.60
N LEU A 20 -2.63 5.56 4.01
CA LEU A 20 -3.46 6.74 3.74
C LEU A 20 -2.84 8.02 4.32
N SER A 21 -2.02 7.90 5.37
CA SER A 21 -1.33 9.03 5.97
C SER A 21 -0.02 9.41 5.25
N LEU A 22 0.49 8.57 4.34
CA LEU A 22 1.74 8.82 3.61
C LEU A 22 1.84 10.18 2.91
N PRO A 23 0.84 10.69 2.18
CA PRO A 23 0.96 11.98 1.51
C PRO A 23 1.28 13.11 2.50
N PHE A 24 0.67 13.08 3.68
CA PHE A 24 0.90 14.05 4.74
C PHE A 24 2.29 13.87 5.37
N VAL A 25 2.68 12.64 5.68
CA VAL A 25 4.00 12.32 6.24
C VAL A 25 5.12 12.75 5.29
N VAL A 26 5.02 12.37 4.01
CA VAL A 26 5.98 12.80 2.97
C VAL A 26 6.04 14.31 2.90
N HIS A 27 4.90 15.01 2.87
CA HIS A 27 4.87 16.47 2.81
C HIS A 27 5.66 17.11 3.97
N THR A 28 5.48 16.62 5.21
CA THR A 28 6.22 17.15 6.37
C THR A 28 7.72 16.89 6.28
N VAL A 29 8.15 15.69 5.85
CA VAL A 29 9.57 15.34 5.74
C VAL A 29 10.28 16.15 4.66
N THR A 30 9.59 16.49 3.56
CA THR A 30 10.16 17.35 2.51
C THR A 30 10.45 18.78 2.97
N ARG A 31 9.89 19.24 4.10
CA ARG A 31 10.12 20.58 4.65
C ARG A 31 11.28 20.64 5.66
N ARG A 32 11.78 19.49 6.12
CA ARG A 32 12.88 19.41 7.09
C ARG A 32 14.24 19.45 6.39
N THR A 33 15.28 19.87 7.09
CA THR A 33 16.66 19.93 6.57
C THR A 33 17.64 19.20 7.50
N GLY A 34 18.84 18.89 6.99
CA GLY A 34 19.92 18.30 7.80
C GLY A 34 19.63 16.91 8.37
N LYS A 35 20.07 16.68 9.62
CA LYS A 35 20.04 15.36 10.29
C LYS A 35 18.61 14.83 10.50
N GLU A 36 17.66 15.72 10.80
CA GLU A 36 16.26 15.35 11.03
C GLU A 36 15.59 14.80 9.77
N ARG A 37 15.92 15.36 8.60
CA ARG A 37 15.41 14.87 7.31
C ARG A 37 15.91 13.46 7.03
N LYS A 38 17.19 13.17 7.31
CA LYS A 38 17.79 11.85 7.08
C LYS A 38 17.14 10.78 7.96
N ALA A 39 16.96 11.05 9.25
CA ALA A 39 16.28 10.14 10.16
C ALA A 39 14.84 9.86 9.70
N ALA A 40 14.07 10.91 9.36
CA ALA A 40 12.71 10.76 8.91
C ALA A 40 12.59 9.99 7.57
N LEU A 41 13.51 10.21 6.62
CA LEU A 41 13.57 9.43 5.37
C LEU A 41 13.84 7.95 5.64
N GLN A 42 14.78 7.62 6.54
CA GLN A 42 15.05 6.24 6.91
C GLN A 42 13.83 5.57 7.56
N THR A 43 13.11 6.28 8.43
CA THR A 43 11.85 5.78 9.02
C THR A 43 10.81 5.50 7.95
N ILE A 44 10.60 6.40 6.99
CA ILE A 44 9.66 6.18 5.88
C ILE A 44 10.08 4.97 5.04
N ILE A 45 11.37 4.84 4.70
CA ILE A 45 11.88 3.70 3.90
C ILE A 45 11.70 2.37 4.64
N SER A 46 11.86 2.34 5.95
CA SER A 46 11.59 1.14 6.75
C SER A 46 10.10 0.84 6.80
N PHE A 47 9.27 1.87 6.95
CA PHE A 47 7.81 1.74 6.95
C PHE A 47 7.29 1.21 5.61
N THR A 48 7.81 1.68 4.48
CA THR A 48 7.40 1.18 3.16
C THR A 48 7.76 -0.29 2.95
N ARG A 49 8.86 -0.79 3.53
CA ARG A 49 9.16 -2.24 3.52
C ARG A 49 8.14 -3.04 4.32
N ALA A 50 7.77 -2.57 5.50
CA ALA A 50 6.69 -3.19 6.28
C ALA A 50 5.37 -3.21 5.50
N GLY A 51 5.09 -2.14 4.74
CA GLY A 51 3.95 -2.07 3.81
C GLY A 51 3.96 -3.21 2.78
N HIS A 52 5.11 -3.53 2.18
CA HIS A 52 5.19 -4.65 1.23
C HIS A 52 4.92 -6.00 1.90
N TYR A 53 5.35 -6.20 3.14
CA TYR A 53 5.05 -7.43 3.88
C TYR A 53 3.55 -7.55 4.20
N ALA A 54 2.92 -6.45 4.61
CA ALA A 54 1.47 -6.43 4.81
C ALA A 54 0.71 -6.66 3.50
N LEU A 55 1.16 -6.07 2.40
CA LEU A 55 0.53 -6.23 1.09
C LEU A 55 0.67 -7.67 0.59
N LEU A 56 1.82 -8.32 0.78
CA LEU A 56 2.02 -9.74 0.49
C LEU A 56 1.09 -10.61 1.35
N SER A 57 1.00 -10.33 2.65
CA SER A 57 0.11 -11.07 3.56
C SER A 57 -1.36 -10.90 3.15
N LEU A 58 -1.77 -9.68 2.80
CA LEU A 58 -3.11 -9.36 2.32
C LEU A 58 -3.43 -10.10 1.02
N PHE A 59 -2.47 -10.17 0.10
CA PHE A 59 -2.62 -10.88 -1.18
C PHE A 59 -2.80 -12.39 -0.98
N VAL A 60 -1.94 -13.00 -0.16
CA VAL A 60 -1.99 -14.45 0.11
C VAL A 60 -3.29 -14.83 0.84
N THR A 61 -3.62 -14.09 1.90
CA THR A 61 -4.86 -14.35 2.67
C THR A 61 -6.11 -14.07 1.83
N GLY A 62 -6.12 -12.99 1.05
CA GLY A 62 -7.23 -12.68 0.14
C GLY A 62 -7.43 -13.75 -0.92
N GLY A 63 -6.35 -14.20 -1.56
CA GLY A 63 -6.40 -15.30 -2.53
C GLY A 63 -6.95 -16.59 -1.92
N TRP A 64 -6.52 -16.92 -0.69
CA TRP A 64 -7.05 -18.09 0.01
C TRP A 64 -8.55 -17.97 0.33
N LEU A 65 -9.01 -16.79 0.76
CA LEU A 65 -10.44 -16.51 1.02
C LEU A 65 -11.29 -16.66 -0.24
N VAL A 66 -10.78 -16.22 -1.38
CA VAL A 66 -11.45 -16.37 -2.68
C VAL A 66 -11.53 -17.84 -3.09
N VAL A 67 -10.42 -18.57 -3.05
CA VAL A 67 -10.36 -19.96 -3.54
C VAL A 67 -11.17 -20.93 -2.68
N HIS A 68 -11.13 -20.79 -1.35
CA HIS A 68 -11.67 -21.81 -0.44
C HIS A 68 -13.02 -21.44 0.19
N TYR A 69 -13.38 -20.15 0.24
CA TYR A 69 -14.52 -19.69 1.03
C TYR A 69 -15.53 -18.86 0.22
N SER A 70 -15.24 -18.54 -1.04
CA SER A 70 -16.18 -17.81 -1.89
C SER A 70 -16.94 -18.75 -2.80
N ALA A 71 -18.25 -18.87 -2.61
CA ALA A 71 -19.13 -19.53 -3.57
C ALA A 71 -19.27 -18.63 -4.80
N HIS A 72 -18.75 -19.08 -5.96
CA HIS A 72 -18.85 -18.44 -7.28
C HIS A 72 -18.42 -16.97 -7.30
N PRO A 73 -17.13 -16.66 -7.08
CA PRO A 73 -16.65 -15.28 -7.13
C PRO A 73 -16.69 -14.73 -8.56
N SER A 74 -17.14 -13.48 -8.71
CA SER A 74 -17.05 -12.77 -10.00
C SER A 74 -15.58 -12.61 -10.40
N MET A 75 -15.22 -13.12 -11.58
CA MET A 75 -13.84 -13.03 -12.10
C MET A 75 -13.40 -11.58 -12.26
N LEU A 76 -14.32 -10.68 -12.63
CA LEU A 76 -14.04 -9.25 -12.74
C LEU A 76 -13.70 -8.63 -11.38
N TRP A 77 -14.46 -8.96 -10.34
CA TRP A 77 -14.20 -8.48 -8.98
C TRP A 77 -12.85 -8.97 -8.44
N VAL A 78 -12.53 -10.26 -8.63
CA VAL A 78 -11.24 -10.83 -8.22
C VAL A 78 -10.10 -10.16 -8.99
N GLY A 79 -10.21 -10.09 -10.32
CA GLY A 79 -9.21 -9.50 -11.19
C GLY A 79 -8.92 -8.05 -10.82
N LEU A 80 -9.96 -7.23 -10.65
CA LEU A 80 -9.81 -5.82 -10.29
C LEU A 80 -9.17 -5.64 -8.91
N SER A 81 -9.58 -6.44 -7.93
CA SER A 81 -9.00 -6.42 -6.58
C SER A 81 -7.50 -6.76 -6.60
N VAL A 82 -7.13 -7.81 -7.35
CA VAL A 82 -5.73 -8.21 -7.54
C VAL A 82 -4.92 -7.13 -8.25
N SER A 83 -5.45 -6.56 -9.34
CA SER A 83 -4.78 -5.49 -10.08
C SER A 83 -4.53 -4.25 -9.21
N LEU A 84 -5.50 -3.84 -8.39
CA LEU A 84 -5.35 -2.71 -7.47
C LEU A 84 -4.25 -2.94 -6.43
N LEU A 85 -4.17 -4.15 -5.85
CA LEU A 85 -3.11 -4.51 -4.92
C LEU A 85 -1.72 -4.49 -5.59
N ILE A 86 -1.59 -5.04 -6.80
CA ILE A 86 -0.33 -5.05 -7.55
C ILE A 86 0.11 -3.62 -7.88
N LEU A 87 -0.83 -2.76 -8.31
CA LEU A 87 -0.55 -1.35 -8.58
C LEU A 87 -0.10 -0.63 -7.30
N ALA A 88 -0.77 -0.85 -6.17
CA ALA A 88 -0.36 -0.30 -4.88
C ALA A 88 1.06 -0.74 -4.49
N ALA A 89 1.39 -2.03 -4.66
CA ALA A 89 2.72 -2.55 -4.41
C ALA A 89 3.79 -1.89 -5.30
N GLY A 90 3.52 -1.78 -6.61
CA GLY A 90 4.39 -1.10 -7.56
C GLY A 90 4.67 0.35 -7.17
N LEU A 91 3.63 1.09 -6.79
CA LEU A 91 3.76 2.49 -6.37
C LEU A 91 4.57 2.65 -5.08
N ILE A 92 4.33 1.80 -4.08
CA ILE A 92 5.13 1.81 -2.84
C ILE A 92 6.61 1.49 -3.16
N GLY A 93 6.87 0.55 -4.07
CA GLY A 93 8.22 0.20 -4.54
C GLY A 93 8.91 1.37 -5.25
N MET A 94 8.23 2.00 -6.21
CA MET A 94 8.73 3.17 -6.94
C MET A 94 9.01 4.35 -6.01
N MET A 95 8.11 4.62 -5.06
CA MET A 95 8.29 5.65 -4.04
C MET A 95 9.52 5.36 -3.17
N THR A 96 9.68 4.11 -2.71
CA THR A 96 10.84 3.69 -1.91
C THR A 96 12.16 3.89 -2.66
N LYS A 97 12.19 3.60 -3.97
CA LYS A 97 13.35 3.87 -4.82
C LYS A 97 13.71 5.35 -4.84
N GLN A 98 12.72 6.23 -5.05
CA GLN A 98 12.93 7.69 -5.05
C GLN A 98 13.38 8.21 -3.67
N LEU A 99 12.80 7.72 -2.58
CA LEU A 99 13.18 8.10 -1.22
C LEU A 99 14.65 7.75 -0.91
N LYS A 100 15.11 6.58 -1.38
CA LYS A 100 16.53 6.19 -1.26
C LYS A 100 17.45 7.11 -2.05
N GLN A 101 17.06 7.53 -3.25
CA GLN A 101 17.85 8.46 -4.07
C GLN A 101 18.01 9.82 -3.38
N ILE A 102 16.95 10.38 -2.79
CA ILE A 102 17.01 11.64 -2.03
C ILE A 102 17.96 11.55 -0.81
N SER A 103 18.16 10.36 -0.25
CA SER A 103 19.09 10.19 0.87
C SER A 103 20.57 10.25 0.45
N THR A 104 20.86 10.14 -0.85
CA THR A 104 22.23 10.03 -1.38
C THR A 104 22.57 11.16 -2.35
N GLU A 105 21.58 11.65 -3.09
CA GLU A 105 21.73 12.69 -4.11
C GLU A 105 20.92 13.95 -3.73
N ASP A 106 21.53 15.11 -3.88
CA ASP A 106 20.94 16.41 -3.55
C ASP A 106 19.93 16.91 -4.60
N ARG A 107 19.44 16.03 -5.49
CA ARG A 107 18.45 16.37 -6.52
C ARG A 107 17.06 15.82 -6.13
N PRO A 108 16.19 16.67 -5.57
CA PRO A 108 14.99 16.16 -4.93
C PRO A 108 13.85 16.07 -5.95
N HIS A 109 13.54 14.87 -6.46
CA HIS A 109 12.31 14.62 -7.23
C HIS A 109 11.05 14.58 -6.33
N LEU A 110 10.87 15.61 -5.49
CA LEU A 110 9.81 15.66 -4.46
C LEU A 110 8.41 15.59 -5.05
N ALA A 111 8.20 16.17 -6.23
CA ALA A 111 6.93 16.12 -6.94
C ALA A 111 6.53 14.66 -7.25
N LYS A 112 7.48 13.82 -7.67
CA LYS A 112 7.21 12.40 -7.97
C LYS A 112 6.85 11.62 -6.71
N ILE A 113 7.55 11.86 -5.59
CA ILE A 113 7.26 11.18 -4.33
C ILE A 113 5.88 11.57 -3.81
N LYS A 114 5.52 12.87 -3.88
CA LYS A 114 4.18 13.34 -3.53
C LYS A 114 3.11 12.73 -4.44
N ALA A 115 3.36 12.64 -5.74
CA ALA A 115 2.42 12.00 -6.67
C ALA A 115 2.23 10.52 -6.34
N TYR A 116 3.32 9.77 -6.11
CA TYR A 116 3.23 8.36 -5.73
C TYR A 116 2.53 8.14 -4.39
N SER A 117 2.77 8.98 -3.37
CA SER A 117 2.09 8.82 -2.08
C SER A 117 0.59 9.06 -2.17
N TRP A 118 0.15 10.08 -2.93
CA TRP A 118 -1.26 10.32 -3.21
C TRP A 118 -1.89 9.19 -4.03
N LEU A 119 -1.19 8.72 -5.06
CA LEU A 119 -1.69 7.65 -5.91
C LEU A 119 -1.78 6.32 -5.14
N THR A 120 -0.81 6.00 -4.29
CA THR A 120 -0.88 4.85 -3.38
C THR A 120 -2.08 4.95 -2.45
N ALA A 121 -2.31 6.12 -1.83
CA ALA A 121 -3.48 6.32 -0.97
C ALA A 121 -4.79 6.09 -1.74
N LEU A 122 -4.90 6.63 -2.96
CA LEU A 122 -6.06 6.43 -3.82
C LEU A 122 -6.26 4.96 -4.19
N MET A 123 -5.18 4.24 -4.55
CA MET A 123 -5.26 2.80 -4.86
C MET A 123 -5.72 1.98 -3.66
N ILE A 124 -5.30 2.33 -2.44
CA ILE A 124 -5.74 1.64 -1.21
C ILE A 124 -7.23 1.90 -0.95
N ILE A 125 -7.70 3.14 -1.11
CA ILE A 125 -9.14 3.47 -0.98
C ILE A 125 -9.95 2.69 -2.03
N ALA A 126 -9.50 2.70 -3.28
CA ALA A 126 -10.15 1.98 -4.37
C ALA A 126 -10.19 0.46 -4.08
N SER A 127 -9.07 -0.12 -3.62
CA SER A 127 -9.02 -1.54 -3.23
C SER A 127 -10.02 -1.85 -2.11
N LEU A 128 -10.11 -1.00 -1.09
CA LEU A 128 -11.04 -1.19 0.03
C LEU A 128 -12.49 -1.12 -0.43
N PHE A 129 -12.81 -0.14 -1.29
CA PHE A 129 -14.15 0.01 -1.86
C PHE A 129 -14.55 -1.22 -2.69
N ILE A 130 -13.68 -1.67 -3.62
CA ILE A 130 -13.96 -2.81 -4.48
C ILE A 130 -14.06 -4.10 -3.66
N MET A 131 -13.12 -4.37 -2.75
CA MET A 131 -13.12 -5.60 -1.94
C MET A 131 -14.35 -5.70 -1.02
N THR A 132 -14.84 -4.58 -0.50
CA THR A 132 -16.01 -4.55 0.40
C THR A 132 -17.32 -4.67 -0.39
N ASN A 133 -17.37 -4.14 -1.61
CA ASN A 133 -18.58 -4.12 -2.44
C ASN A 133 -18.55 -5.20 -3.54
N ARG A 134 -18.55 -6.48 -3.13
CA ARG A 134 -18.52 -7.64 -4.06
C ARG A 134 -19.68 -7.69 -5.07
N GLN A 135 -20.80 -7.03 -4.78
CA GLN A 135 -22.01 -7.06 -5.60
C GLN A 135 -21.97 -6.09 -6.79
N LEU A 136 -20.95 -5.23 -6.90
CA LEU A 136 -20.84 -4.27 -8.00
C LEU A 136 -20.67 -4.94 -9.38
N PHE A 137 -20.24 -6.19 -9.41
CA PHE A 137 -19.95 -6.95 -10.64
C PHE A 137 -20.56 -8.35 -10.62
N SER A 138 -21.63 -8.54 -9.83
CA SER A 138 -22.40 -9.78 -9.75
C SER A 138 -23.48 -9.85 -10.80
#